data_AF-A0A960JVL8-F1
#
_entry.id   AF-A0A960JVL8-F1
#
_cell.length_a   1.000
_cell.length_b   1.000
_cell.length_c   1.000
_cell.angle_alpha   90.00
_cell.angle_beta   90.00
_cell.angle_gamma   90.00
#
_symmetry.space_group_name_H-M   'P 1'
#
loop_
_entity.id
_entity.type
_entity.pdbx_description
1 polymer ?
#
loop_
_entity_poly.entity_id
_entity_poly.type
_entity_poly.pdbx_seq_one_letter_code
_entity_poly.pdbx_strand_id
1 'polypeptide(L)'
;MSLRTIGAQAQRRHKRADRYSRVHGSVGDDRRCLCQQPSRRVIGLGVDLVEVDRMRTVLERTPTLVDRLFTEYERAYARSANDPTQRLAVRFAAKEAAMKALGVGLGAIGWHDIEVRQSSTGAPELAVSGRAGKLADELGITEWKVSLTHTRTVAEAVVAAL
;
A
#
# COMPACT_ATOMS: atom_id res chain seq x y z
N MET A 1 -50.60 -59.52 -19.56
CA MET A 1 -50.03 -60.70 -18.87
C MET A 1 -49.08 -60.16 -17.81
N SER A 2 -49.61 -59.93 -16.59
CA SER A 2 -49.13 -60.50 -15.31
C SER A 2 -47.75 -60.01 -14.86
N LEU A 3 -47.45 -59.50 -13.66
CA LEU A 3 -48.13 -59.01 -12.43
C LEU A 3 -46.95 -58.71 -11.44
N ARG A 4 -47.25 -58.04 -10.31
CA ARG A 4 -46.45 -57.87 -9.05
C ARG A 4 -45.73 -56.51 -8.95
N THR A 5 -46.26 -55.47 -8.28
CA THR A 5 -46.53 -55.24 -6.82
C THR A 5 -45.23 -55.35 -6.01
N ILE A 6 -44.76 -54.45 -5.13
CA ILE A 6 -45.27 -53.72 -3.94
C ILE A 6 -44.19 -52.63 -3.65
N GLY A 7 -44.43 -51.34 -3.40
CA GLY A 7 -45.07 -50.71 -2.24
C GLY A 7 -44.03 -50.24 -1.19
N ALA A 8 -44.06 -48.95 -0.84
CA ALA A 8 -43.87 -48.37 0.52
C ALA A 8 -43.29 -46.93 0.49
N GLN A 9 -44.18 -45.97 0.74
CA GLN A 9 -43.84 -44.63 1.25
C GLN A 9 -43.34 -44.73 2.69
N ALA A 10 -42.44 -43.84 3.14
CA ALA A 10 -42.53 -43.24 4.48
C ALA A 10 -41.53 -42.07 4.67
N GLN A 11 -42.08 -40.98 5.20
CA GLN A 11 -41.46 -39.71 5.55
C GLN A 11 -40.74 -39.75 6.92
N ARG A 12 -40.07 -38.62 7.24
CA ARG A 12 -39.72 -38.04 8.58
C ARG A 12 -38.23 -38.09 8.90
N ARG A 13 -37.52 -36.96 8.86
CA ARG A 13 -37.37 -35.86 9.86
C ARG A 13 -36.51 -36.21 11.09
N HIS A 14 -35.53 -35.33 11.29
CA HIS A 14 -34.91 -34.85 12.54
C HIS A 14 -33.61 -35.47 13.10
N LYS A 15 -32.59 -34.59 13.09
CA LYS A 15 -31.71 -34.15 14.19
C LYS A 15 -31.03 -35.25 15.03
N ARG A 16 -29.70 -35.20 15.08
CA ARG A 16 -28.96 -34.95 16.34
C ARG A 16 -27.47 -34.72 16.13
N ALA A 17 -27.04 -33.54 16.59
CA ALA A 17 -25.70 -33.28 17.09
C ALA A 17 -25.47 -34.07 18.41
N ASP A 18 -24.25 -33.97 18.92
CA ASP A 18 -23.73 -34.49 20.20
C ASP A 18 -23.09 -35.88 20.17
N ARG A 19 -21.77 -35.86 19.95
CA ARG A 19 -20.82 -36.50 20.87
C ARG A 19 -19.38 -36.21 20.42
N TYR A 20 -18.74 -35.22 21.05
CA TYR A 20 -17.35 -35.45 21.46
C TYR A 20 -17.03 -34.65 22.72
N SER A 21 -16.63 -35.41 23.72
CA SER A 21 -16.56 -35.06 25.12
C SER A 21 -15.30 -34.26 25.43
N ARG A 22 -15.45 -33.43 26.47
CA ARG A 22 -14.40 -32.76 27.23
C ARG A 22 -13.24 -33.69 27.60
N VAL A 23 -12.02 -33.20 27.46
CA VAL A 23 -10.91 -33.50 28.37
C VAL A 23 -10.22 -32.17 28.70
N HIS A 24 -10.07 -31.90 30.00
CA HIS A 24 -9.58 -30.65 30.55
C HIS A 24 -8.07 -30.42 30.30
N GLY A 25 -7.72 -29.16 30.08
CA GLY A 25 -6.37 -28.62 30.18
C GLY A 25 -6.42 -27.11 29.97
N SER A 26 -6.60 -26.35 31.06
CA SER A 26 -6.56 -24.89 31.06
C SER A 26 -5.12 -24.42 30.83
N VAL A 27 -4.76 -24.19 29.57
CA VAL A 27 -3.62 -23.35 29.22
C VAL A 27 -4.23 -22.07 28.65
N GLY A 28 -3.94 -20.93 29.27
CA GLY A 28 -4.38 -19.62 28.82
C GLY A 28 -3.96 -19.43 27.37
N ASP A 29 -4.95 -19.47 26.48
CA ASP A 29 -4.76 -19.48 25.05
C ASP A 29 -4.97 -18.07 24.50
N ASP A 30 -3.94 -17.23 24.58
CA ASP A 30 -3.91 -15.93 23.88
C ASP A 30 -3.60 -16.11 22.38
N ARG A 31 -4.03 -17.24 21.77
CA ARG A 31 -4.10 -17.40 20.31
C ARG A 31 -5.30 -16.60 19.80
N ARG A 32 -5.13 -15.29 19.67
CA ARG A 32 -5.90 -14.51 18.69
C ARG A 32 -5.78 -15.22 17.35
N CYS A 33 -6.88 -15.82 16.90
CA CYS A 33 -6.95 -16.59 15.67
C CYS A 33 -6.47 -15.71 14.51
N LEU A 34 -5.35 -16.08 13.89
CA LEU A 34 -4.79 -15.44 12.69
C LEU A 34 -5.80 -15.39 11.52
N CYS A 35 -6.91 -16.12 11.63
CA CYS A 35 -8.06 -16.11 10.73
C CYS A 35 -8.90 -14.83 10.75
N GLN A 36 -8.68 -13.90 11.69
CA GLN A 36 -9.44 -12.64 11.81
C GLN A 36 -8.69 -11.40 11.29
N GLN A 37 -7.51 -11.58 10.68
CA GLN A 37 -6.82 -10.46 10.04
C GLN A 37 -7.59 -10.10 8.75
N PRO A 38 -8.07 -8.86 8.57
CA PRO A 38 -8.67 -8.45 7.31
C PRO A 38 -7.64 -8.72 6.19
N SER A 39 -8.06 -9.41 5.14
CA SER A 39 -7.18 -9.69 4.00
C SER A 39 -6.82 -8.36 3.33
N ARG A 40 -5.67 -7.79 3.69
CA ARG A 40 -5.12 -6.62 3.02
C ARG A 40 -4.65 -7.04 1.64
N ARG A 41 -5.51 -6.82 0.64
CA ARG A 41 -5.24 -7.17 -0.74
C ARG A 41 -4.39 -6.05 -1.34
N VAL A 42 -3.28 -6.41 -1.97
CA VAL A 42 -2.52 -5.44 -2.76
C VAL A 42 -3.32 -5.11 -4.02
N ILE A 43 -3.75 -3.85 -4.14
CA ILE A 43 -4.47 -3.32 -5.30
C ILE A 43 -3.47 -2.91 -6.39
N GLY A 44 -2.34 -2.33 -5.98
CA GLY A 44 -1.31 -1.86 -6.91
C GLY A 44 0.08 -1.87 -6.31
N LEU A 45 1.08 -2.02 -7.18
CA LEU A 45 2.49 -1.94 -6.84
C LEU A 45 3.18 -0.96 -7.78
N GLY A 46 4.14 -0.23 -7.23
CA GLY A 46 5.02 0.61 -8.01
C GLY A 46 6.44 0.59 -7.46
N VAL A 47 7.39 0.62 -8.39
CA VAL A 47 8.81 0.76 -8.10
C VAL A 47 9.37 1.83 -9.02
N ASP A 48 10.25 2.66 -8.47
CA ASP A 48 10.96 3.68 -9.24
C ASP A 48 12.39 3.85 -8.75
N LEU A 49 13.28 4.19 -9.69
CA LEU A 49 14.71 4.35 -9.46
C LEU A 49 15.19 5.62 -10.16
N VAL A 50 15.94 6.43 -9.43
CA VAL A 50 16.38 7.76 -9.84
C VAL A 50 17.88 7.88 -9.63
N GLU A 51 18.59 8.28 -10.68
CA GLU A 51 19.99 8.68 -10.57
C GLU A 51 20.10 10.06 -9.90
N VAL A 52 20.86 10.11 -8.80
CA VAL A 52 21.02 11.33 -7.98
C VAL A 52 21.68 12.45 -8.78
N ASP A 53 22.70 12.13 -9.58
CA ASP A 53 23.40 13.12 -10.40
C ASP A 53 22.53 13.67 -11.54
N ARG A 54 21.64 12.83 -12.08
CA ARG A 54 20.65 13.27 -13.06
C ARG A 54 19.64 14.22 -12.43
N MET A 55 19.14 13.91 -11.23
CA MET A 55 18.28 14.80 -10.46
C MET A 55 19.00 16.14 -10.18
N ARG A 56 20.26 16.09 -9.73
CA ARG A 56 21.08 17.29 -9.50
C ARG A 56 21.14 18.17 -10.74
N THR A 57 21.55 17.59 -11.87
CA THR A 57 21.71 18.29 -13.15
C THR A 57 20.41 18.97 -13.57
N VAL A 58 19.27 18.28 -13.41
CA VAL A 58 17.96 18.83 -13.77
C VAL A 58 17.55 19.98 -12.84
N LEU A 59 17.76 19.86 -11.53
CA LEU A 59 17.44 20.90 -10.56
C LEU A 59 18.33 22.14 -10.71
N GLU A 60 19.62 21.95 -11.02
CA GLU A 60 20.55 23.05 -11.30
C GLU A 60 20.18 23.78 -12.61
N ARG A 61 19.81 23.02 -13.65
CA ARG A 61 19.36 23.59 -14.93
C ARG A 61 18.02 24.32 -14.81
N THR A 62 17.14 23.87 -13.92
CA THR A 62 15.79 24.44 -13.76
C THR A 62 15.43 24.55 -12.28
N PRO A 63 15.92 25.59 -11.57
CA PRO A 63 15.72 25.72 -10.13
C PRO A 63 14.25 25.76 -9.69
N THR A 64 13.37 26.35 -10.51
CA THR A 64 11.92 26.42 -10.24
C THR A 64 11.22 25.07 -10.28
N LEU A 65 11.87 24.03 -10.80
CA LEU A 65 11.30 22.68 -10.85
C LEU A 65 11.10 22.11 -9.44
N VAL A 66 11.96 22.47 -8.49
CA VAL A 66 11.85 21.97 -7.11
C VAL A 66 10.51 22.36 -6.48
N ASP A 67 10.00 23.55 -6.78
CA ASP A 67 8.74 24.06 -6.25
C ASP A 67 7.51 23.46 -6.96
N ARG A 68 7.71 22.88 -8.15
CA ARG A 68 6.65 22.20 -8.92
C ARG A 68 6.52 20.72 -8.56
N LEU A 69 7.61 20.09 -8.14
CA LEU A 69 7.66 18.65 -7.84
C LEU A 69 7.42 18.36 -6.36
N PHE A 70 7.88 19.25 -5.48
CA PHE A 70 7.96 18.98 -4.05
C PHE A 70 7.18 20.01 -3.24
N THR A 71 6.45 19.50 -2.25
CA THR A 71 5.71 20.35 -1.32
C THR A 71 6.68 21.18 -0.46
N GLU A 72 6.15 22.15 0.28
CA GLU A 72 6.95 22.91 1.25
C GLU A 72 7.57 22.00 2.32
N TYR A 73 6.81 21.05 2.87
CA TYR A 73 7.31 20.11 3.86
C TYR A 73 8.48 19.28 3.32
N GLU A 74 8.36 18.74 2.10
CA GLU A 74 9.42 17.94 1.48
C GLU A 74 10.69 18.74 1.22
N ARG A 75 10.54 19.99 0.74
CA ARG A 75 11.65 20.91 0.53
C ARG A 75 12.33 21.27 1.84
N ALA A 76 11.56 21.57 2.90
CA ALA A 76 12.11 21.86 4.23
C ALA A 76 12.87 20.66 4.79
N TYR A 77 12.30 19.46 4.68
CA TYR A 77 12.96 18.23 5.11
C TYR A 77 14.27 17.99 4.35
N ALA A 78 14.28 18.14 3.02
CA ALA A 78 15.47 17.94 2.22
C ALA A 78 16.59 18.91 2.60
N ARG A 79 16.26 20.19 2.83
CA ARG A 79 17.21 21.24 3.25
C ARG A 79 17.83 21.03 4.63
N SER A 80 17.30 20.13 5.46
CA SER A 80 17.94 19.77 6.73
C SER A 80 19.18 18.87 6.57
N ALA A 81 19.49 18.41 5.35
CA ALA A 81 20.78 17.82 5.02
C ALA A 81 21.70 18.84 4.33
N ASN A 82 23.01 18.64 4.47
CA ASN A 82 24.03 19.42 3.75
C ASN A 82 23.84 19.38 2.23
N ASP A 83 23.48 18.22 1.68
CA ASP A 83 23.09 18.05 0.28
C ASP A 83 21.63 17.57 0.20
N PRO A 84 20.71 18.42 -0.28
CA PRO A 84 19.29 18.05 -0.36
C PRO A 84 19.00 17.07 -1.49
N THR A 85 19.90 16.91 -2.47
CA THR A 85 19.63 16.22 -3.74
C THR A 85 19.21 14.76 -3.53
N GLN A 86 19.93 14.03 -2.69
CA GLN A 86 19.61 12.62 -2.40
C GLN A 86 18.20 12.47 -1.78
N ARG A 87 17.84 13.39 -0.88
CA ARG A 87 16.54 13.40 -0.21
C ARG A 87 15.40 13.82 -1.14
N LEU A 88 15.68 14.66 -2.13
CA LEU A 88 14.74 15.02 -3.18
C LEU A 88 14.58 13.89 -4.20
N ALA A 89 15.69 13.24 -4.59
CA ALA A 89 15.67 12.11 -5.52
C ALA A 89 14.83 10.94 -5.00
N VAL A 90 15.00 10.56 -3.73
CA VAL A 90 14.21 9.45 -3.15
C VAL A 90 12.72 9.79 -2.99
N ARG A 91 12.38 11.07 -2.81
CA ARG A 91 10.98 11.52 -2.78
C ARG A 91 10.37 11.56 -4.16
N PHE A 92 11.14 11.95 -5.17
CA PHE A 92 10.72 11.86 -6.56
C PHE A 92 10.42 10.41 -6.94
N ALA A 93 11.33 9.48 -6.60
CA ALA A 93 11.12 8.05 -6.79
C ALA A 93 9.84 7.57 -6.09
N ALA A 94 9.58 8.02 -4.86
CA ALA A 94 8.36 7.64 -4.13
C ALA A 94 7.07 8.13 -4.81
N LYS A 95 7.08 9.36 -5.35
CA LYS A 95 5.92 9.92 -6.08
C LYS A 95 5.66 9.15 -7.38
N GLU A 96 6.72 8.83 -8.12
CA GLU A 96 6.64 8.00 -9.33
C GLU A 96 6.15 6.59 -9.03
N ALA A 97 6.69 5.95 -7.98
CA ALA A 97 6.24 4.64 -7.53
C ALA A 97 4.76 4.67 -7.12
N ALA A 98 4.29 5.72 -6.44
CA ALA A 98 2.88 5.87 -6.09
C ALA A 98 1.99 6.09 -7.34
N MET A 99 2.42 6.89 -8.32
CA MET A 99 1.72 7.03 -9.60
C MET A 99 1.57 5.69 -10.34
N LYS A 100 2.64 4.88 -10.36
CA LYS A 100 2.62 3.53 -10.92
C LYS A 100 1.68 2.60 -10.17
N ALA A 101 1.66 2.65 -8.84
CA ALA A 101 0.75 1.86 -8.02
C ALA A 101 -0.72 2.23 -8.25
N LEU A 102 -1.01 3.50 -8.56
CA LEU A 102 -2.33 3.96 -8.99
C LEU A 102 -2.70 3.55 -10.42
N GLY A 103 -1.76 2.98 -11.19
CA GLY A 103 -1.97 2.63 -12.60
C GLY A 103 -2.05 3.83 -13.54
N VAL A 104 -1.53 5.00 -13.13
CA VAL A 104 -1.56 6.23 -13.96
C VAL A 104 -0.17 6.64 -14.43
N GLY A 105 -0.13 7.25 -15.61
CA GLY A 105 1.08 7.84 -16.17
C GLY A 105 1.34 9.26 -15.68
N LEU A 106 2.52 9.78 -16.05
CA LEU A 106 2.94 11.16 -15.79
C LEU A 106 1.90 12.18 -16.27
N GLY A 107 1.59 13.15 -15.42
CA GLY A 107 0.67 14.25 -15.73
C GLY A 107 -0.81 13.94 -15.52
N ALA A 108 -1.17 12.71 -15.14
CA ALA A 108 -2.55 12.37 -14.78
C ALA A 108 -2.94 12.96 -13.41
N ILE A 109 -1.99 13.08 -12.49
CA ILE A 109 -2.17 13.66 -11.14
C ILE A 109 -1.10 14.71 -10.86
N GLY A 110 -1.39 15.61 -9.92
CA GLY A 110 -0.43 16.65 -9.53
C GLY A 110 0.71 16.07 -8.69
N TRP A 111 1.93 16.59 -8.86
CA TRP A 111 3.07 16.16 -8.03
C TRP A 111 2.87 16.39 -6.54
N HIS A 112 2.11 17.42 -6.16
CA HIS A 112 1.80 17.72 -4.77
C HIS A 112 0.61 16.91 -4.22
N ASP A 113 -0.09 16.16 -5.07
CA ASP A 113 -1.16 15.26 -4.63
C ASP A 113 -0.58 14.04 -3.89
N ILE A 114 0.71 13.76 -4.05
CA ILE A 114 1.45 12.74 -3.30
C ILE A 114 2.59 13.43 -2.56
N GLU A 115 2.60 13.32 -1.25
CA GLU A 115 3.62 13.92 -0.38
C GLU A 115 4.24 12.84 0.51
N VAL A 116 5.57 12.81 0.57
CA VAL A 116 6.32 11.91 1.46
C VAL A 116 6.55 12.59 2.81
N ARG A 117 5.92 12.04 3.85
CA ARG A 117 6.04 12.49 5.24
C ARG A 117 6.86 11.53 6.08
N GLN A 118 7.30 11.98 7.24
CA GLN A 118 7.77 11.10 8.31
C GLN A 118 6.67 10.93 9.36
N SER A 119 6.44 9.69 9.75
CA SER A 119 5.60 9.36 10.91
C SER A 119 6.27 9.78 12.21
N SER A 120 5.52 9.68 13.31
CA SER A 120 6.07 9.89 14.68
C SER A 120 7.17 8.88 15.05
N THR A 121 7.20 7.72 14.39
CA THR A 121 8.26 6.70 14.59
C THR A 121 9.47 6.92 13.67
N GLY A 122 9.43 7.94 12.79
CA GLY A 122 10.47 8.24 11.82
C GLY A 122 10.37 7.45 10.51
N ALA A 123 9.39 6.54 10.40
CA ALA A 123 9.14 5.79 9.18
C ALA A 123 8.53 6.68 8.09
N PRO A 124 8.85 6.45 6.80
CA PRO A 124 8.23 7.21 5.71
C PRO A 124 6.77 6.81 5.52
N GLU A 125 5.92 7.80 5.25
CA GLU A 125 4.49 7.62 4.96
C GLU A 125 4.09 8.49 3.75
N LEU A 126 3.05 8.05 3.03
CA LEU A 126 2.47 8.84 1.94
C LEU A 126 1.21 9.56 2.43
N ALA A 127 1.22 10.89 2.31
CA ALA A 127 0.01 11.70 2.37
C ALA A 127 -0.49 11.90 0.94
N VAL A 128 -1.64 11.30 0.63
CA VAL A 128 -2.25 11.35 -0.70
C VAL A 128 -3.49 12.23 -0.65
N SER A 129 -3.62 13.16 -1.59
CA SER A 129 -4.68 14.18 -1.62
C SER A 129 -5.07 14.53 -3.05
N GLY A 130 -5.91 15.55 -3.23
CA GLY A 130 -6.24 16.08 -4.56
C GLY A 130 -6.83 15.03 -5.49
N ARG A 131 -6.31 14.95 -6.72
CA ARG A 131 -6.79 13.99 -7.71
C ARG A 131 -6.29 12.56 -7.42
N ALA A 132 -5.09 12.43 -6.87
CA ALA A 132 -4.55 11.13 -6.47
C ALA A 132 -5.40 10.46 -5.39
N GLY A 133 -5.88 11.24 -4.41
CA GLY A 133 -6.76 10.74 -3.35
C GLY A 133 -8.09 10.25 -3.90
N LYS A 134 -8.73 11.02 -4.79
CA LYS A 134 -9.98 10.61 -5.45
C LYS A 134 -9.82 9.30 -6.22
N LEU A 135 -8.73 9.15 -6.96
CA LEU A 135 -8.45 7.91 -7.67
C LEU A 135 -8.18 6.75 -6.72
N ALA A 136 -7.48 7.00 -5.61
CA ALA A 136 -7.28 6.00 -4.57
C ALA A 136 -8.62 5.50 -4.02
N ASP A 137 -9.55 6.41 -3.73
CA ASP A 137 -10.90 6.08 -3.25
C ASP A 137 -11.68 5.26 -4.29
N GLU A 138 -11.63 5.65 -5.57
CA GLU A 138 -12.29 4.94 -6.69
C GLU A 138 -11.74 3.50 -6.86
N LEU A 139 -10.46 3.30 -6.61
CA LEU A 139 -9.80 1.99 -6.65
C LEU A 139 -9.97 1.18 -5.37
N GLY A 140 -10.56 1.76 -4.32
CA GLY A 140 -10.74 1.13 -3.01
C GLY A 140 -9.45 1.03 -2.19
N ILE A 141 -8.46 1.87 -2.48
CA ILE A 141 -7.20 1.94 -1.74
C ILE A 141 -7.45 2.64 -0.41
N THR A 142 -7.17 1.93 0.68
CA THR A 142 -7.36 2.40 2.05
C THR A 142 -6.05 2.67 2.76
N GLU A 143 -4.95 2.14 2.25
CA GLU A 143 -3.63 2.29 2.87
C GLU A 143 -2.50 2.25 1.86
N TRP A 144 -1.43 2.98 2.20
CA TRP A 144 -0.19 3.04 1.45
C TRP A 144 0.96 2.47 2.29
N LYS A 145 1.78 1.62 1.69
CA LYS A 145 3.10 1.25 2.22
C LYS A 145 4.17 1.79 1.30
N VAL A 146 5.18 2.40 1.88
CA VAL A 146 6.32 2.94 1.15
C VAL A 146 7.62 2.51 1.83
N SER A 147 8.60 2.12 1.02
CA SER A 147 9.97 1.88 1.43
C SER A 147 10.89 2.73 0.57
N LEU A 148 11.86 3.38 1.21
CA LEU A 148 12.77 4.34 0.59
C LEU A 148 14.20 3.89 0.85
N THR A 149 15.04 3.90 -0.17
CA THR A 149 16.48 3.70 -0.01
C THR A 149 17.24 4.62 -0.96
N HIS A 150 18.42 5.05 -0.56
CA HIS A 150 19.30 5.83 -1.42
C HIS A 150 20.75 5.64 -1.04
N THR A 151 21.60 5.84 -2.03
CA THR A 151 23.05 5.95 -1.91
C THR A 151 23.47 7.31 -2.45
N ARG A 152 24.77 7.51 -2.64
CA ARG A 152 25.29 8.72 -3.29
C ARG A 152 24.86 8.84 -4.75
N THR A 153 24.65 7.73 -5.45
CA THR A 153 24.44 7.72 -6.90
C THR A 153 23.02 7.39 -7.32
N VAL A 154 22.29 6.63 -6.49
CA VAL A 154 20.94 6.15 -6.83
C VAL A 154 19.99 6.29 -5.65
N ALA A 155 18.74 6.61 -5.95
CA ALA A 155 17.63 6.58 -5.01
C ALA A 155 16.52 5.68 -5.56
N GLU A 156 15.89 4.90 -4.70
CA GLU A 156 14.86 3.94 -5.07
C GLU A 156 13.70 4.04 -4.08
N ALA A 157 12.49 3.84 -4.58
CA ALA A 157 11.30 3.70 -3.77
C ALA A 157 10.42 2.56 -4.28
N VAL A 158 9.83 1.84 -3.32
CA VAL A 158 8.79 0.83 -3.56
C VAL A 158 7.53 1.25 -2.83
N VAL A 159 6.40 1.22 -3.53
CA VAL A 159 5.08 1.57 -2.99
C VAL A 159 4.10 0.43 -3.23
N ALA A 160 3.34 0.08 -2.20
CA ALA A 160 2.19 -0.81 -2.29
C ALA A 160 0.92 -0.07 -1.87
N ALA A 161 -0.12 -0.19 -2.70
CA ALA A 161 -1.46 0.29 -2.42
C ALA A 161 -2.34 -0.88 -1.96
N LEU A 162 -3.01 -0.73 -0.83
CA LEU A 162 -3.76 -1.78 -0.11
C LEU A 162 -5.23 -1.42 0.08
#